data_AF-A0A8T6CL39-F1
#
_entry.id   AF-A0A8T6CL39-F1
#
_cell.length_a   1.000
_cell.length_b   1.000
_cell.length_c   1.000
_cell.angle_alpha   90.00
_cell.angle_beta   90.00
_cell.angle_gamma   90.00
#
_symmetry.space_group_name_H-M   'P 1'
#
loop_
_entity.id
_entity.type
_entity.pdbx_description
1 polymer ?
#
loop_
_entity_poly.entity_id
_entity_poly.type
_entity_poly.pdbx_seq_one_letter_code
_entity_poly.pdbx_strand_id
1 'polypeptide(L)'
;MRVLAALDDSDLADEVVEALAPWLAAADAEARLMMVWDSRQAHPETPTHPPDLIVSDPVVTSDSWARAPVDYVGDRTERRGQMIQRIRNERLASLRSLGARHLTSTFDVEVDGAEDVPEAILRAADDYGADMIAIGTHGRRGLRRVLGGSVAEEVIRNARIPVFVVHQGSVVHPGAHFLVVAHDTARSVELREHLEDIRTRDRNAQFTLLIPATHHSGRLTDTTDDVATAESTAAETRAVLRDEGIDLADARVGDPTPLLAIEDELRDHPDTYASVILCTFPPGISRWVRMDTAHQVERHLEIPVEHVIAYRAPADNPAARDEYCQRLRHAAETARNQLARIEALSEGDVGIALPAREHSLNDELEAIERALFESGCG
;
A
#
# COMPACT_ATOMS: atom_id res chain seq x y z
N MET A 1 -17.66 -18.35 -21.66
CA MET A 1 -17.44 -16.94 -21.28
C MET A 1 -15.96 -16.74 -21.05
N ARG A 2 -15.40 -15.60 -21.45
CA ARG A 2 -13.97 -15.25 -21.31
C ARG A 2 -13.79 -14.13 -20.32
N VAL A 3 -12.89 -14.32 -19.36
CA VAL A 3 -12.56 -13.32 -18.34
C VAL A 3 -11.09 -12.93 -18.47
N LEU A 4 -10.81 -11.64 -18.59
CA LEU A 4 -9.46 -11.11 -18.44
C LEU A 4 -9.26 -10.64 -16.99
N ALA A 5 -8.42 -11.32 -16.23
CA ALA A 5 -8.01 -10.87 -14.90
C ALA A 5 -6.74 -10.03 -15.03
N ALA A 6 -6.85 -8.71 -14.83
CA ALA A 6 -5.73 -7.78 -14.79
C ALA A 6 -5.18 -7.72 -13.36
N LEU A 7 -3.93 -8.18 -13.22
CA LEU A 7 -3.24 -8.38 -11.96
C LEU A 7 -1.98 -7.50 -11.90
N ASP A 8 -1.58 -7.15 -10.69
CA ASP A 8 -0.32 -6.48 -10.39
C ASP A 8 0.56 -7.39 -9.52
N ASP A 9 1.72 -6.88 -9.08
CA ASP A 9 2.67 -7.62 -8.24
C ASP A 9 2.26 -7.63 -6.75
N SER A 10 1.02 -7.30 -6.41
CA SER A 10 0.54 -7.26 -5.03
C SER A 10 -0.18 -8.54 -4.61
N ASP A 11 -0.33 -8.73 -3.30
CA ASP A 11 -1.13 -9.82 -2.72
C ASP A 11 -2.61 -9.76 -3.13
N LEU A 12 -3.07 -8.61 -3.62
CA LEU A 12 -4.41 -8.46 -4.19
C LEU A 12 -4.59 -9.32 -5.44
N ALA A 13 -3.52 -9.70 -6.14
CA ALA A 13 -3.59 -10.63 -7.26
C ALA A 13 -4.13 -12.00 -6.82
N ASP A 14 -3.71 -12.48 -5.65
CA ASP A 14 -4.20 -13.72 -5.06
C ASP A 14 -5.70 -13.62 -4.75
N GLU A 15 -6.11 -12.53 -4.09
CA GLU A 15 -7.53 -12.28 -3.77
C GLU A 15 -8.41 -12.19 -5.02
N VAL A 16 -7.92 -11.54 -6.09
CA VAL A 16 -8.67 -11.43 -7.35
C VAL A 16 -8.93 -12.80 -7.94
N VAL A 17 -7.89 -13.64 -8.01
CA VAL A 17 -8.02 -14.98 -8.59
C VAL A 17 -8.86 -15.89 -7.69
N GLU A 18 -8.71 -15.80 -6.38
CA GLU A 18 -9.53 -16.55 -5.42
C GLU A 18 -11.01 -16.15 -5.48
N ALA A 19 -11.31 -14.85 -5.57
CA ALA A 19 -12.69 -14.36 -5.71
C ALA A 19 -13.34 -14.79 -7.04
N LEU A 20 -12.55 -14.93 -8.11
CA LEU A 20 -13.03 -15.40 -9.42
C LEU A 20 -13.26 -16.90 -9.48
N ALA A 21 -12.50 -17.69 -8.72
CA ALA A 21 -12.46 -19.15 -8.85
C ALA A 21 -13.85 -19.82 -8.78
N PRO A 22 -14.76 -19.48 -7.84
CA PRO A 22 -16.09 -20.09 -7.79
C PRO A 22 -16.92 -19.78 -9.05
N TRP A 23 -16.77 -18.57 -9.59
CA TRP A 23 -17.53 -18.09 -10.73
C TRP A 23 -17.04 -18.73 -12.03
N LEU A 24 -15.73 -18.83 -12.21
CA LEU A 24 -15.11 -19.51 -13.36
C LEU A 24 -15.48 -20.99 -13.41
N ALA A 25 -15.48 -21.66 -12.26
CA ALA A 25 -15.87 -23.07 -12.14
C ALA A 25 -17.37 -23.30 -12.44
N ALA A 26 -18.26 -22.41 -11.99
CA ALA A 26 -19.69 -22.54 -12.21
C ALA A 26 -20.12 -22.23 -13.67
N ALA A 27 -19.40 -21.35 -14.35
CA ALA A 27 -19.74 -20.85 -15.67
C ALA A 27 -19.04 -21.58 -16.84
N ASP A 28 -18.19 -22.57 -16.57
CA ASP A 28 -17.28 -23.20 -17.54
C ASP A 28 -16.53 -22.13 -18.38
N ALA A 29 -16.00 -21.13 -17.67
CA ALA A 29 -15.39 -19.94 -18.26
C ALA A 29 -13.87 -20.10 -18.40
N GLU A 30 -13.34 -19.54 -19.49
CA GLU A 30 -11.91 -19.42 -19.73
C GLU A 30 -11.40 -18.14 -19.09
N ALA A 31 -10.22 -18.20 -18.45
CA ALA A 31 -9.59 -17.03 -17.85
C ALA A 31 -8.23 -16.75 -18.48
N ARG A 32 -7.93 -15.47 -18.72
CA ARG A 32 -6.57 -15.01 -18.97
C ARG A 32 -6.10 -14.20 -17.76
N LEU A 33 -5.03 -14.65 -17.11
CA LEU A 33 -4.35 -13.90 -16.07
C LEU A 33 -3.29 -13.02 -16.74
N MET A 34 -3.46 -11.71 -16.66
CA MET A 34 -2.57 -10.75 -17.31
C MET A 34 -1.92 -9.84 -16.29
N MET A 35 -0.62 -9.59 -16.46
CA MET A 35 0.09 -8.54 -15.75
C MET A 35 0.65 -7.53 -16.74
N VAL A 36 0.41 -6.25 -16.49
CA VAL A 36 0.98 -5.15 -17.26
C VAL A 36 1.82 -4.30 -16.32
N TRP A 37 3.12 -4.20 -16.60
CA TRP A 37 4.03 -3.38 -15.80
C TRP A 37 4.29 -2.04 -16.51
N ASP A 38 4.45 -0.97 -15.72
CA ASP A 38 4.75 0.37 -16.26
C ASP A 38 6.17 0.41 -16.82
N SER A 39 6.29 0.47 -18.14
CA SER A 39 7.59 0.45 -18.82
C SER A 39 8.49 1.63 -18.50
N ARG A 40 7.91 2.72 -17.98
CA ARG A 40 8.66 3.91 -17.53
C ARG A 40 9.40 3.64 -16.23
N GLN A 41 8.89 2.73 -15.39
CA GLN A 41 9.51 2.35 -14.12
C GLN A 41 10.69 1.38 -14.28
N ALA A 42 10.90 0.80 -15.48
CA ALA A 42 12.18 0.15 -15.80
C ALA A 42 13.29 1.18 -16.01
N HIS A 43 13.70 1.82 -14.92
CA HIS A 43 15.02 2.42 -14.86
C HIS A 43 16.03 1.29 -14.60
N PRO A 44 17.02 1.08 -15.48
CA PRO A 44 18.19 0.35 -15.07
C PRO A 44 18.77 1.10 -13.88
N GLU A 45 18.97 0.42 -12.75
CA GLU A 45 20.03 0.77 -11.79
C GLU A 45 21.23 1.15 -12.64
N THR A 46 21.50 2.44 -12.79
CA THR A 46 22.65 2.90 -13.55
C THR A 46 23.79 2.59 -12.61
N PRO A 47 24.70 1.64 -12.92
CA PRO A 47 25.90 1.52 -12.11
C PRO A 47 26.59 2.86 -12.23
N THR A 48 26.65 3.62 -11.13
CA THR A 48 27.35 4.91 -11.09
C THR A 48 28.83 4.74 -11.44
N HIS A 49 29.34 3.50 -11.36
CA HIS A 49 30.64 3.07 -11.86
C HIS A 49 30.59 1.65 -12.44
N PRO A 50 31.42 1.31 -13.45
CA PRO A 50 31.60 -0.08 -13.87
C PRO A 50 32.16 -0.91 -12.70
N PRO A 51 31.72 -2.18 -12.54
CA PRO A 51 31.97 -2.99 -11.34
C PRO A 51 33.46 -3.28 -11.04
N ASP A 52 34.37 -3.02 -11.99
CA ASP A 52 35.80 -3.30 -11.84
C ASP A 52 36.70 -2.05 -11.76
N LEU A 53 36.15 -0.84 -11.59
CA LEU A 53 36.98 0.33 -11.30
C LEU A 53 37.25 0.43 -9.80
N ILE A 54 38.42 -0.01 -9.36
CA ILE A 54 38.96 0.35 -8.05
C ILE A 54 39.16 1.88 -8.07
N VAL A 55 38.27 2.62 -7.42
CA VAL A 55 38.39 4.07 -7.23
C VAL A 55 39.47 4.31 -6.16
N SER A 56 40.71 4.23 -6.59
CA SER A 56 41.86 4.72 -5.84
C SER A 56 42.55 5.79 -6.67
N ASP A 57 41.85 6.88 -6.98
CA ASP A 57 42.44 8.21 -7.13
C ASP A 57 41.35 9.30 -7.22
N PRO A 58 41.46 10.42 -6.48
CA PRO A 58 40.44 11.45 -6.43
C PRO A 58 40.71 12.49 -7.51
N VAL A 59 40.40 12.22 -8.78
CA VAL A 59 40.03 13.21 -9.81
C VAL A 59 39.61 12.44 -11.06
N VAL A 60 38.31 12.38 -11.34
CA VAL A 60 37.78 12.02 -12.66
C VAL A 60 37.31 13.31 -13.31
N THR A 61 38.03 13.80 -14.33
CA THR A 61 37.61 14.95 -15.15
C THR A 61 36.77 14.50 -16.35
N SER A 62 35.98 15.40 -16.92
CA SER A 62 35.10 15.15 -18.08
C SER A 62 35.82 14.57 -19.31
N ASP A 63 37.11 14.85 -19.46
CA ASP A 63 37.92 14.37 -20.60
C ASP A 63 38.22 12.87 -20.54
N SER A 64 38.02 12.20 -19.40
CA SER A 64 38.19 10.75 -19.26
C SER A 64 37.08 9.94 -19.96
N TRP A 65 35.89 10.53 -20.16
CA TRP A 65 34.74 9.89 -20.80
C TRP A 65 34.89 9.75 -22.31
N ALA A 66 35.71 10.59 -22.94
CA ALA A 66 35.92 10.57 -24.40
C ALA A 66 36.79 9.39 -24.89
N ARG A 67 37.36 8.59 -23.98
CA ARG A 67 38.23 7.43 -24.28
C ARG A 67 37.60 6.07 -23.96
N ALA A 68 36.32 6.02 -23.57
CA ALA A 68 35.63 4.75 -23.36
C ALA A 68 35.54 3.98 -24.69
N PRO A 69 35.91 2.68 -24.74
CA PRO A 69 35.80 1.87 -25.95
C PRO A 69 34.36 1.85 -26.48
N VAL A 70 34.21 1.92 -27.81
CA VAL A 70 32.92 1.91 -28.53
C VAL A 70 32.07 0.67 -28.19
N ASP A 71 32.72 -0.38 -27.69
CA ASP A 71 32.14 -1.66 -27.28
C ASP A 71 31.28 -1.54 -26.00
N TYR A 72 31.43 -0.47 -25.21
CA TYR A 72 30.65 -0.24 -23.97
C TYR A 72 29.22 0.25 -24.25
N VAL A 73 28.93 0.76 -25.45
CA VAL A 73 27.59 1.21 -25.85
C VAL A 73 26.75 0.06 -26.41
N GLY A 74 27.38 -1.00 -26.96
CA GLY A 74 26.70 -2.21 -27.45
C GLY A 74 26.10 -3.09 -26.34
N ASP A 75 26.63 -2.98 -25.13
CA ASP A 75 26.33 -3.82 -23.96
C ASP A 75 25.05 -3.39 -23.20
N ARG A 76 24.61 -2.13 -23.33
CA ARG A 76 23.41 -1.64 -22.61
C ARG A 76 22.10 -2.18 -23.19
N THR A 77 21.97 -2.24 -24.51
CA THR A 77 20.73 -2.64 -25.17
C THR A 77 20.48 -4.13 -24.98
N GLU A 78 21.55 -4.93 -25.04
CA GLU A 78 21.50 -6.38 -24.85
C GLU A 78 21.26 -6.74 -23.38
N ARG A 79 21.97 -6.13 -22.42
CA ARG A 79 21.70 -6.32 -20.97
C ARG A 79 20.30 -5.87 -20.57
N ARG A 80 19.81 -4.75 -21.12
CA ARG A 80 18.43 -4.29 -20.91
C ARG A 80 17.42 -5.29 -21.45
N GLY A 81 17.65 -5.82 -22.66
CA GLY A 81 16.82 -6.86 -23.25
C GLY A 81 16.79 -8.14 -22.40
N GLN A 82 17.94 -8.61 -21.95
CA GLN A 82 18.05 -9.79 -21.07
C GLN A 82 17.35 -9.57 -19.72
N MET A 83 17.49 -8.39 -19.11
CA MET A 83 16.81 -8.04 -17.85
C MET A 83 15.29 -8.01 -18.01
N ILE A 84 14.77 -7.36 -19.05
CA ILE A 84 13.32 -7.32 -19.32
C ILE A 84 12.76 -8.73 -19.55
N GLN A 85 13.49 -9.58 -20.29
CA GLN A 85 13.08 -10.98 -20.49
C GLN A 85 13.11 -11.78 -19.18
N ARG A 86 14.08 -11.53 -18.30
CA ARG A 86 14.12 -12.19 -16.99
C ARG A 86 12.92 -11.80 -16.13
N ILE A 87 12.64 -10.51 -15.99
CA ILE A 87 11.48 -10.01 -15.24
C ILE A 87 10.19 -10.62 -15.81
N ARG A 88 10.03 -10.58 -17.14
CA ARG A 88 8.86 -11.15 -17.81
C ARG A 88 8.69 -12.65 -17.50
N ASN A 89 9.78 -13.42 -17.55
CA ASN A 89 9.74 -14.86 -17.27
C ASN A 89 9.41 -15.16 -15.81
N GLU A 90 9.94 -14.37 -14.87
CA GLU A 90 9.63 -14.48 -13.44
C GLU A 90 8.15 -14.20 -13.20
N ARG A 91 7.60 -13.12 -13.76
CA ARG A 91 6.17 -12.79 -13.64
C ARG A 91 5.26 -13.83 -14.31
N LEU A 92 5.63 -14.33 -15.49
CA LEU A 92 4.90 -15.41 -16.15
C LEU A 92 4.86 -16.68 -15.27
N ALA A 93 5.95 -17.00 -14.58
CA ALA A 93 5.99 -18.13 -13.66
C ALA A 93 5.09 -17.89 -12.44
N SER A 94 5.11 -16.69 -11.86
CA SER A 94 4.23 -16.30 -10.74
C SER A 94 2.76 -16.43 -11.11
N LEU A 95 2.33 -15.89 -12.26
CA LEU A 95 0.94 -16.00 -12.72
C LEU A 95 0.50 -17.45 -12.95
N ARG A 96 1.38 -18.30 -13.48
CA ARG A 96 1.06 -19.74 -13.65
C ARG A 96 0.87 -20.43 -12.32
N SER A 97 1.76 -20.16 -11.36
CA SER A 97 1.66 -20.69 -10.01
C SER A 97 0.36 -20.24 -9.35
N LEU A 98 0.03 -18.95 -9.46
CA LEU A 98 -1.18 -18.37 -8.92
C LEU A 98 -2.44 -19.02 -9.49
N GLY A 99 -2.57 -19.08 -10.82
CA GLY A 99 -3.69 -19.74 -11.48
C GLY A 99 -3.80 -21.21 -11.08
N ALA A 100 -2.68 -21.93 -10.99
CA ALA A 100 -2.68 -23.35 -10.61
C ALA A 100 -3.09 -23.61 -9.15
N ARG A 101 -2.89 -22.64 -8.24
CA ARG A 101 -3.33 -22.75 -6.84
C ARG A 101 -4.84 -22.61 -6.68
N HIS A 102 -5.44 -21.65 -7.38
CA HIS A 102 -6.83 -21.23 -7.12
C HIS A 102 -7.82 -21.66 -8.20
N LEU A 103 -7.38 -21.82 -9.45
CA LEU A 103 -8.28 -22.12 -10.58
C LEU A 103 -8.29 -23.61 -10.90
N THR A 104 -9.51 -24.13 -11.05
CA THR A 104 -9.76 -25.48 -11.57
C THR A 104 -10.14 -25.48 -13.05
N SER A 105 -10.52 -24.32 -13.60
CA SER A 105 -10.85 -24.13 -15.02
C SER A 105 -9.61 -23.87 -15.88
N THR A 106 -9.78 -23.91 -17.20
CA THR A 106 -8.69 -23.61 -18.14
C THR A 106 -8.32 -22.13 -18.07
N PHE A 107 -7.02 -21.85 -17.94
CA PHE A 107 -6.51 -20.50 -17.97
C PHE A 107 -5.21 -20.39 -18.78
N ASP A 108 -4.95 -19.20 -19.30
CA ASP A 108 -3.66 -18.81 -19.87
C ASP A 108 -3.09 -17.58 -19.17
N VAL A 109 -1.80 -17.31 -19.38
CA VAL A 109 -1.09 -16.21 -18.72
C VAL A 109 -0.43 -15.30 -19.74
N GLU A 110 -0.46 -14.00 -19.48
CA GLU A 110 0.16 -12.98 -20.32
C GLU A 110 0.89 -11.95 -19.46
N VAL A 111 2.08 -11.52 -19.91
CA VAL A 111 2.84 -10.44 -19.27
C VAL A 111 3.33 -9.50 -20.36
N ASP A 112 2.96 -8.23 -20.23
CA ASP A 112 3.32 -7.15 -21.15
C ASP A 112 3.83 -5.91 -20.40
N GLY A 113 4.55 -5.03 -21.09
CA GLY A 113 5.02 -3.74 -20.58
C GLY A 113 4.45 -2.59 -21.38
N ALA A 114 3.89 -1.58 -20.70
CA ALA A 114 3.28 -0.44 -21.36
C ALA A 114 3.57 0.88 -20.61
N GLU A 115 3.62 1.99 -21.35
CA GLU A 115 3.70 3.33 -20.75
C GLU A 115 2.35 3.75 -20.15
N ASP A 116 1.27 3.25 -20.74
CA ASP A 116 -0.11 3.43 -20.31
C ASP A 116 -0.71 2.05 -19.98
N VAL A 117 -0.69 1.73 -18.68
CA VAL A 117 -1.14 0.44 -18.16
C VAL A 117 -2.65 0.23 -18.38
N PRO A 118 -3.54 1.21 -18.07
CA PRO A 118 -4.97 1.09 -18.34
C PRO A 118 -5.31 0.80 -19.80
N GLU A 119 -4.74 1.55 -20.74
CA GLU A 119 -5.02 1.36 -22.16
C GLU A 119 -4.54 -0.02 -22.65
N ALA A 120 -3.40 -0.49 -22.15
CA ALA A 120 -2.91 -1.83 -22.48
C ALA A 120 -3.85 -2.94 -21.97
N ILE A 121 -4.42 -2.80 -20.77
CA ILE A 121 -5.41 -3.74 -20.23
C ILE A 121 -6.68 -3.73 -21.09
N LEU A 122 -7.19 -2.55 -21.46
CA LEU A 122 -8.39 -2.41 -22.29
C LEU A 122 -8.19 -3.03 -23.68
N ARG A 123 -7.04 -2.76 -24.31
CA ARG A 123 -6.68 -3.36 -25.60
C ARG A 123 -6.57 -4.88 -25.50
N ALA A 124 -5.93 -5.39 -24.45
CA ALA A 124 -5.82 -6.84 -24.25
C ALA A 124 -7.19 -7.50 -24.04
N ALA A 125 -8.13 -6.81 -23.37
CA ALA A 125 -9.50 -7.30 -23.22
C ALA A 125 -10.22 -7.41 -24.57
N ASP A 126 -10.07 -6.38 -25.42
CA ASP A 126 -10.61 -6.38 -26.78
C ASP A 126 -9.96 -7.49 -27.65
N ASP A 127 -8.63 -7.63 -27.61
CA ASP A 127 -7.87 -8.61 -28.38
C ASP A 127 -8.18 -10.06 -27.97
N TYR A 128 -8.38 -10.30 -26.67
CA TYR A 128 -8.79 -11.60 -26.13
C TYR A 128 -10.26 -11.93 -26.45
N GLY A 129 -11.07 -10.92 -26.76
CA GLY A 129 -12.52 -11.04 -26.83
C GLY A 129 -13.11 -11.37 -25.46
N ALA A 130 -12.65 -10.67 -24.43
CA ALA A 130 -13.15 -10.82 -23.06
C ALA A 130 -14.63 -10.40 -22.97
N ASP A 131 -15.42 -11.17 -22.23
CA ASP A 131 -16.79 -10.81 -21.87
C ASP A 131 -16.83 -9.97 -20.57
N MET A 132 -15.75 -10.01 -19.77
CA MET A 132 -15.58 -9.27 -18.51
C MET A 132 -14.11 -9.06 -18.19
N ILE A 133 -13.79 -7.91 -17.57
CA ILE A 133 -12.49 -7.65 -16.94
C ILE A 133 -12.63 -7.86 -15.44
N ALA A 134 -11.69 -8.54 -14.81
CA ALA A 134 -11.56 -8.59 -13.36
C ALA A 134 -10.29 -7.85 -12.92
N ILE A 135 -10.39 -6.99 -11.92
CA ILE A 135 -9.25 -6.16 -11.48
C ILE A 135 -9.28 -5.96 -9.97
N GLY A 136 -8.08 -6.00 -9.37
CA GLY A 136 -7.88 -5.60 -8.00
C GLY A 136 -7.91 -4.08 -7.85
N THR A 137 -8.55 -3.59 -6.80
CA THR A 137 -8.33 -2.22 -6.31
C THR A 137 -7.76 -2.29 -4.90
N HIS A 138 -6.61 -1.67 -4.68
CA HIS A 138 -6.13 -1.35 -3.35
C HIS A 138 -7.18 -0.44 -2.71
N GLY A 139 -7.98 -1.04 -1.83
CA GLY A 139 -9.09 -0.37 -1.21
C GLY A 139 -8.57 0.51 -0.10
N ARG A 140 -8.17 1.75 -0.39
CA ARG A 140 -8.22 2.78 0.65
C ARG A 140 -9.69 2.97 1.02
N ARG A 141 -10.21 2.27 2.03
CA ARG A 141 -11.59 2.45 2.52
C ARG A 141 -11.56 2.41 4.05
N GLY A 142 -12.22 3.30 4.81
CA GLY A 142 -13.57 3.87 4.66
C GLY A 142 -13.78 5.16 3.86
N LEU A 143 -13.87 5.03 2.53
CA LEU A 143 -14.52 6.00 1.65
C LEU A 143 -15.61 5.27 0.89
N ARG A 144 -16.87 5.54 1.22
CA ARG A 144 -17.98 5.30 0.31
C ARG A 144 -17.85 6.27 -0.87
N ARG A 145 -16.93 6.02 -1.83
CA ARG A 145 -17.00 6.38 -3.28
C ARG A 145 -15.68 6.58 -4.03
N VAL A 146 -14.50 6.51 -3.43
CA VAL A 146 -13.26 6.72 -4.21
C VAL A 146 -12.62 5.37 -4.56
N LEU A 147 -12.59 5.05 -5.86
CA LEU A 147 -11.85 3.93 -6.43
C LEU A 147 -10.37 4.32 -6.42
N GLY A 148 -9.65 4.02 -5.33
CA GLY A 148 -8.29 4.51 -5.08
C GLY A 148 -7.15 3.81 -5.84
N GLY A 149 -7.43 3.05 -6.90
CA GLY A 149 -6.40 2.56 -7.81
C GLY A 149 -6.49 3.33 -9.11
N SER A 150 -5.49 4.17 -9.43
CA SER A 150 -5.49 4.99 -10.65
C SER A 150 -5.73 4.15 -11.91
N VAL A 151 -5.10 2.96 -11.97
CA VAL A 151 -5.28 2.01 -13.06
C VAL A 151 -6.71 1.47 -13.12
N ALA A 152 -7.22 0.98 -12.00
CA ALA A 152 -8.56 0.40 -11.94
C ALA A 152 -9.65 1.44 -12.19
N GLU A 153 -9.51 2.66 -11.70
CA GLU A 153 -10.46 3.75 -11.98
C GLU A 153 -10.51 4.06 -13.48
N GLU A 154 -9.35 4.16 -14.12
CA GLU A 154 -9.25 4.44 -15.55
C GLU A 154 -9.80 3.29 -16.41
N VAL A 155 -9.55 2.04 -16.02
CA VAL A 155 -10.15 0.85 -16.65
C VAL A 155 -11.67 0.86 -16.47
N ILE A 156 -12.19 1.09 -15.25
CA ILE A 156 -13.64 1.14 -14.97
C ILE A 156 -14.32 2.23 -15.81
N ARG A 157 -13.67 3.39 -15.96
CA ARG A 157 -14.22 4.52 -16.69
C ARG A 157 -14.29 4.28 -18.20
N ASN A 158 -13.32 3.55 -18.76
CA ASN A 158 -13.15 3.42 -20.21
C ASN A 158 -13.52 2.03 -20.76
N ALA A 159 -13.73 1.03 -19.90
CA ALA A 159 -14.11 -0.32 -20.31
C ALA A 159 -15.47 -0.35 -21.02
N ARG A 160 -15.53 -1.10 -22.12
CA ARG A 160 -16.76 -1.33 -22.90
C ARG A 160 -17.52 -2.58 -22.46
N ILE A 161 -16.90 -3.38 -21.60
CA ILE A 161 -17.42 -4.62 -21.03
C ILE A 161 -17.49 -4.50 -19.50
N PRO A 162 -18.29 -5.33 -18.82
CA PRO A 162 -18.36 -5.32 -17.36
C PRO A 162 -16.99 -5.45 -16.70
N VAL A 163 -16.79 -4.69 -15.62
CA VAL A 163 -15.59 -4.75 -14.77
C VAL A 163 -15.97 -5.28 -13.40
N PHE A 164 -15.44 -6.45 -13.05
CA PHE A 164 -15.52 -7.05 -11.73
C PHE A 164 -14.37 -6.54 -10.87
N VAL A 165 -14.70 -5.75 -9.86
CA VAL A 165 -13.71 -5.11 -8.98
C VAL A 165 -13.61 -5.91 -7.69
N VAL A 166 -12.41 -6.41 -7.41
CA VAL A 166 -12.09 -7.04 -6.13
C VAL A 166 -11.41 -6.00 -5.25
N HIS A 167 -11.91 -5.85 -4.03
CA HIS A 167 -11.28 -5.03 -3.01
C HIS A 167 -10.44 -5.91 -2.12
N GLN A 168 -9.29 -5.40 -1.67
CA GLN A 168 -8.51 -6.08 -0.64
C GLN A 168 -9.39 -6.41 0.58
N GLY A 169 -9.25 -7.63 1.11
CA GLY A 169 -10.12 -8.20 2.12
C GLY A 169 -11.51 -8.66 1.62
N SER A 170 -11.76 -8.73 0.30
CA SER A 170 -13.05 -9.25 -0.22
C SER A 170 -13.15 -10.76 -0.06
N VAL A 171 -12.01 -11.44 -0.07
CA VAL A 171 -11.91 -12.85 0.27
C VAL A 171 -11.96 -12.99 1.79
N VAL A 172 -12.90 -13.81 2.27
CA VAL A 172 -13.12 -14.02 3.70
C VAL A 172 -12.52 -15.36 4.10
N HIS A 173 -11.48 -15.34 4.93
CA HIS A 173 -10.98 -16.54 5.62
C HIS A 173 -11.80 -16.74 6.91
N PRO A 174 -12.65 -17.78 7.02
CA PRO A 174 -13.53 -17.92 8.18
C PRO A 174 -12.75 -18.12 9.47
N GLY A 175 -13.02 -17.29 10.48
CA GLY A 175 -12.30 -17.31 11.75
C GLY A 175 -10.90 -16.71 11.68
N ALA A 176 -10.63 -15.83 10.71
CA ALA A 176 -9.34 -15.17 10.60
C ALA A 176 -9.02 -14.35 11.86
N HIS A 177 -7.75 -14.38 12.25
CA HIS A 177 -7.24 -13.56 13.34
C HIS A 177 -6.39 -12.43 12.77
N PHE A 178 -6.70 -11.20 13.15
CA PHE A 178 -6.03 -10.00 12.68
C PHE A 178 -5.21 -9.36 13.80
N LEU A 179 -4.00 -8.91 13.46
CA LEU A 179 -3.18 -8.10 14.34
C LEU A 179 -3.49 -6.62 14.09
N VAL A 180 -4.18 -5.96 15.01
CA VAL A 180 -4.53 -4.54 14.92
C VAL A 180 -3.42 -3.71 15.54
N VAL A 181 -2.71 -2.90 14.76
CA VAL A 181 -1.60 -2.07 15.22
C VAL A 181 -2.05 -0.61 15.26
N ALA A 182 -2.22 -0.07 16.47
CA ALA A 182 -2.69 1.29 16.68
C ALA A 182 -2.22 1.84 18.04
N HIS A 183 -2.04 3.15 18.14
CA HIS A 183 -1.79 3.84 19.42
C HIS A 183 -2.83 4.95 19.63
N ASP A 184 -2.50 6.19 19.26
CA ASP A 184 -3.42 7.34 19.38
C ASP A 184 -4.69 7.18 18.52
N THR A 185 -4.59 6.34 17.48
CA THR A 185 -5.65 6.00 16.52
C THR A 185 -6.50 4.81 16.96
N ALA A 186 -6.14 4.13 18.05
CA ALA A 186 -6.77 2.86 18.46
C ALA A 186 -8.26 3.01 18.82
N ARG A 187 -8.69 4.23 19.13
CA ARG A 187 -10.08 4.60 19.43
C ARG A 187 -10.72 5.49 18.35
N SER A 188 -10.13 5.49 17.15
CA SER A 188 -10.69 6.20 16.02
C SER A 188 -11.97 5.54 15.52
N VAL A 189 -12.88 6.36 15.00
CA VAL A 189 -14.13 5.88 14.40
C VAL A 189 -13.84 5.03 13.17
N GLU A 190 -12.82 5.40 12.40
CA GLU A 190 -12.42 4.72 11.17
C GLU A 190 -11.88 3.32 11.44
N LEU A 191 -11.05 3.14 12.47
CA LEU A 191 -10.62 1.80 12.88
C LEU A 191 -11.81 0.95 13.31
N ARG A 192 -12.70 1.51 14.13
CA ARG A 192 -13.90 0.81 14.59
C ARG A 192 -14.79 0.36 13.43
N GLU A 193 -15.13 1.26 12.52
CA GLU A 193 -15.94 0.95 11.33
C GLU A 193 -15.28 -0.14 10.47
N HIS A 194 -13.95 -0.13 10.36
CA HIS A 194 -13.20 -1.17 9.63
C HIS A 194 -13.33 -2.54 10.30
N LEU A 195 -13.16 -2.62 11.62
CA LEU A 195 -13.33 -3.86 12.38
C LEU A 195 -14.78 -4.39 12.31
N GLU A 196 -15.78 -3.49 12.32
CA GLU A 196 -17.19 -3.84 12.12
C GLU A 196 -17.47 -4.40 10.72
N ASP A 197 -16.87 -3.81 9.69
CA ASP A 197 -16.98 -4.28 8.31
C ASP A 197 -16.36 -5.67 8.13
N ILE A 198 -15.21 -5.94 8.76
CA ILE A 198 -14.62 -7.29 8.80
C ILE A 198 -15.58 -8.26 9.46
N ARG A 199 -16.13 -7.91 10.63
CA ARG A 199 -17.01 -8.81 11.37
C ARG A 199 -18.36 -9.06 10.69
N THR A 200 -18.82 -8.11 9.89
CA THR A 200 -20.01 -8.27 9.05
C THR A 200 -19.80 -9.33 7.97
N ARG A 201 -18.57 -9.41 7.43
CA ARG A 201 -18.14 -10.43 6.46
C ARG A 201 -17.81 -11.76 7.12
N ASP A 202 -17.16 -11.73 8.29
CA ASP A 202 -16.81 -12.90 9.10
C ASP A 202 -17.18 -12.72 10.58
N ARG A 203 -18.26 -13.37 11.01
CA ARG A 203 -18.70 -13.30 12.40
C ARG A 203 -17.73 -13.95 13.40
N ASN A 204 -16.81 -14.78 12.92
CA ASN A 204 -15.82 -15.47 13.76
C ASN A 204 -14.46 -14.77 13.75
N ALA A 205 -14.32 -13.62 13.06
CA ALA A 205 -13.08 -12.87 13.03
C ALA A 205 -12.61 -12.51 14.45
N GLN A 206 -11.32 -12.71 14.69
CA GLN A 206 -10.66 -12.39 15.95
C GLN A 206 -9.71 -11.21 15.75
N PHE A 207 -9.51 -10.43 16.80
CA PHE A 207 -8.66 -9.25 16.77
C PHE A 207 -7.76 -9.22 18.01
N THR A 208 -6.46 -9.07 17.80
CA THR A 208 -5.51 -8.73 18.87
C THR A 208 -5.00 -7.33 18.64
N LEU A 209 -5.10 -6.46 19.64
CA LEU A 209 -4.56 -5.11 19.57
C LEU A 209 -3.09 -5.11 20.00
N LEU A 210 -2.21 -4.54 19.20
CA LEU A 210 -0.81 -4.27 19.51
C LEU A 210 -0.59 -2.75 19.56
N ILE A 211 -0.13 -2.27 20.72
CA ILE A 211 0.22 -0.87 20.96
C ILE A 211 1.75 -0.76 21.10
N PRO A 212 2.46 -0.22 20.09
CA PRO A 212 3.87 0.11 20.24
C PRO A 212 4.06 1.13 21.37
N ALA A 213 4.94 0.91 22.34
CA ALA A 213 5.12 1.80 23.50
C ALA A 213 5.84 3.12 23.14
N THR A 214 5.34 3.86 22.15
CA THR A 214 6.01 5.02 21.55
C THR A 214 6.21 6.14 22.57
N HIS A 215 7.43 6.66 22.64
CA HIS A 215 7.78 7.80 23.48
C HIS A 215 6.92 9.03 23.12
N HIS A 216 6.00 9.37 24.01
CA HIS A 216 5.02 10.45 23.85
C HIS A 216 5.62 11.84 24.04
N SER A 217 6.86 11.95 24.51
CA SER A 217 7.54 13.23 24.66
C SER A 217 8.97 13.14 24.18
N GLY A 218 9.45 14.16 23.46
CA GLY A 218 10.89 14.36 23.21
C GLY A 218 11.68 14.69 24.49
N ARG A 219 11.20 14.24 25.66
CA ARG A 219 11.89 14.33 26.95
C ARG A 219 12.39 12.92 27.26
N LEU A 220 13.58 12.86 27.84
CA LEU A 220 14.14 11.66 28.45
C LEU A 220 13.27 11.26 29.67
N THR A 221 12.09 10.69 29.45
CA THR A 221 11.29 10.00 30.47
C THR A 221 11.77 8.56 30.57
N ASP A 222 11.65 7.97 31.77
CA ASP A 222 12.02 6.57 32.01
C ASP A 222 11.11 5.66 31.16
N THR A 223 11.69 4.64 30.52
CA THR A 223 10.97 3.64 29.69
C THR A 223 9.79 2.98 30.41
N THR A 224 9.81 2.95 31.74
CA THR A 224 8.73 2.40 32.56
C THR A 224 7.44 3.21 32.51
N ASP A 225 7.51 4.54 32.34
CA ASP A 225 6.33 5.41 32.24
C ASP A 225 5.62 5.25 30.88
N ASP A 226 6.39 5.01 29.81
CA ASP A 226 5.86 4.81 28.45
C ASP A 226 5.09 3.49 28.33
N VAL A 227 5.63 2.40 28.90
CA VAL A 227 4.96 1.10 28.92
C VAL A 227 3.67 1.16 29.74
N ALA A 228 3.69 1.76 30.93
CA ALA A 228 2.48 1.91 31.75
C ALA A 228 1.39 2.74 31.04
N THR A 229 1.79 3.77 30.30
CA THR A 229 0.87 4.59 29.47
C THR A 229 0.27 3.77 28.33
N ALA A 230 1.09 2.97 27.64
CA ALA A 230 0.63 2.08 26.58
C ALA A 230 -0.30 0.97 27.13
N GLU A 231 -0.01 0.42 28.31
CA GLU A 231 -0.87 -0.56 28.98
C GLU A 231 -2.23 0.03 29.38
N SER A 232 -2.24 1.26 29.93
CA SER A 232 -3.49 1.98 30.21
C SER A 232 -4.30 2.21 28.93
N THR A 233 -3.62 2.64 27.87
CA THR A 233 -4.24 2.86 26.55
C THR A 233 -4.83 1.57 25.99
N ALA A 234 -4.14 0.44 26.14
CA ALA A 234 -4.60 -0.88 25.72
C ALA A 234 -5.85 -1.31 26.50
N ALA A 235 -5.84 -1.14 27.82
CA ALA A 235 -6.97 -1.47 28.69
C ALA A 235 -8.21 -0.62 28.38
N GLU A 236 -8.03 0.69 28.21
CA GLU A 236 -9.10 1.62 27.86
C GLU A 236 -9.67 1.34 26.48
N THR A 237 -8.81 1.14 25.46
CA THR A 237 -9.25 0.81 24.11
C THR A 237 -10.06 -0.49 24.10
N ARG A 238 -9.59 -1.52 24.81
CA ARG A 238 -10.30 -2.79 24.94
C ARG A 238 -11.67 -2.62 25.61
N ALA A 239 -11.79 -1.73 26.58
CA ALA A 239 -13.07 -1.44 27.22
C ALA A 239 -14.04 -0.73 26.26
N VAL A 240 -13.57 0.31 25.57
CA VAL A 240 -14.38 1.07 24.59
C VAL A 240 -14.89 0.17 23.46
N LEU A 241 -13.99 -0.59 22.82
CA LEU A 241 -14.38 -1.48 21.72
C LEU A 241 -15.36 -2.56 22.19
N ARG A 242 -15.21 -3.08 23.41
CA ARG A 242 -16.17 -4.04 23.99
C ARG A 242 -17.55 -3.43 24.20
N ASP A 243 -17.64 -2.20 24.70
CA ASP A 243 -18.92 -1.51 24.90
C ASP A 243 -19.64 -1.24 23.56
N GLU A 244 -18.87 -1.10 22.49
CA GLU A 244 -19.34 -1.00 21.10
C GLU A 244 -19.57 -2.38 20.46
N GLY A 245 -19.38 -3.44 21.25
CA GLY A 245 -19.67 -4.81 20.90
C GLY A 245 -18.55 -5.53 20.17
N ILE A 246 -17.35 -4.98 20.02
CA ILE A 246 -16.17 -5.60 19.40
C ILE A 246 -15.26 -6.18 20.49
N ASP A 247 -15.29 -7.51 20.63
CA ASP A 247 -14.44 -8.21 21.61
C ASP A 247 -13.05 -8.50 21.05
N LEU A 248 -12.04 -7.83 21.61
CA LEU A 248 -10.64 -8.17 21.35
C LEU A 248 -10.26 -9.48 22.07
N ALA A 249 -9.67 -10.40 21.32
CA ALA A 249 -9.08 -11.64 21.83
C ALA A 249 -7.99 -11.31 22.87
N ASP A 250 -7.12 -10.36 22.52
CA ASP A 250 -6.05 -9.89 23.39
C ASP A 250 -5.68 -8.42 23.12
N ALA A 251 -4.92 -7.81 24.03
CA ALA A 251 -4.34 -6.49 23.85
C ALA A 251 -2.91 -6.46 24.45
N ARG A 252 -1.95 -6.01 23.66
CA ARG A 252 -0.51 -6.16 23.89
C ARG A 252 0.21 -4.85 23.74
N VAL A 253 1.28 -4.69 24.51
CA VAL A 253 2.21 -3.56 24.40
C VAL A 253 3.52 -4.09 23.86
N GLY A 254 4.02 -3.47 22.78
CA GLY A 254 5.24 -3.88 22.09
C GLY A 254 6.33 -2.81 22.14
N ASP A 255 7.42 -3.06 21.39
CA ASP A 255 8.53 -2.13 21.23
C ASP A 255 8.05 -0.71 20.82
N PRO A 256 8.70 0.38 21.26
CA PRO A 256 8.38 1.73 20.80
C PRO A 256 8.49 1.92 19.27
N THR A 257 9.26 1.08 18.59
CA THR A 257 9.39 1.05 17.13
C THR A 257 8.31 0.14 16.55
N PRO A 258 7.33 0.66 15.77
CA PRO A 258 6.19 -0.14 15.30
C PRO A 258 6.59 -1.37 14.49
N LEU A 259 7.58 -1.24 13.60
CA LEU A 259 8.05 -2.38 12.79
C LEU A 259 8.63 -3.50 13.66
N LEU A 260 9.43 -3.15 14.68
CA LEU A 260 9.99 -4.14 15.61
C LEU A 260 8.91 -4.76 16.49
N ALA A 261 7.95 -3.96 16.97
CA ALA A 261 6.83 -4.47 17.75
C ALA A 261 6.01 -5.51 16.96
N ILE A 262 5.75 -5.24 15.68
CA ILE A 262 5.06 -6.18 14.79
C ILE A 262 5.93 -7.41 14.54
N GLU A 263 7.21 -7.22 14.25
CA GLU A 263 8.15 -8.33 14.00
C GLU A 263 8.25 -9.27 15.21
N ASP A 264 8.37 -8.72 16.42
CA ASP A 264 8.43 -9.48 17.66
C ASP A 264 7.13 -10.28 17.89
N GLU A 265 5.97 -9.67 17.71
CA GLU A 265 4.67 -10.34 17.87
C GLU A 265 4.46 -11.46 16.83
N LEU A 266 4.82 -11.23 15.57
CA LEU A 266 4.74 -12.27 14.53
C LEU A 266 5.73 -13.41 14.77
N ARG A 267 6.91 -13.11 15.33
CA ARG A 267 7.92 -14.11 15.68
C ARG A 267 7.46 -14.98 16.87
N ASP A 268 6.84 -14.38 17.86
CA ASP A 268 6.36 -15.07 19.06
C ASP A 268 5.07 -15.88 18.81
N HIS A 269 4.27 -15.46 17.82
CA HIS A 269 3.00 -16.11 17.43
C HIS A 269 2.97 -16.44 15.93
N PRO A 270 3.86 -17.34 15.47
CA PRO A 270 3.94 -17.70 14.05
C PRO A 270 2.61 -18.30 13.57
N ASP A 271 2.25 -17.98 12.32
CA ASP A 271 1.04 -18.46 11.63
C ASP A 271 -0.29 -18.16 12.35
N THR A 272 -0.28 -17.26 13.34
CA THR A 272 -1.47 -16.91 14.12
C THR A 272 -2.33 -15.90 13.39
N TYR A 273 -1.70 -14.93 12.72
CA TYR A 273 -2.38 -13.79 12.11
C TYR A 273 -2.47 -13.95 10.60
N ALA A 274 -3.66 -13.71 10.05
CA ALA A 274 -3.90 -13.72 8.61
C ALA A 274 -3.49 -12.39 7.95
N SER A 275 -3.59 -11.28 8.68
CA SER A 275 -3.24 -9.95 8.20
C SER A 275 -2.96 -8.98 9.36
N VAL A 276 -2.22 -7.91 9.08
CA VAL A 276 -2.00 -6.77 9.97
C VAL A 276 -2.93 -5.62 9.57
N ILE A 277 -3.73 -5.14 10.51
CA ILE A 277 -4.50 -3.89 10.36
C ILE A 277 -3.69 -2.76 10.97
N LEU A 278 -3.02 -1.96 10.15
CA LEU A 278 -2.21 -0.82 10.61
C LEU A 278 -3.07 0.44 10.59
N CYS A 279 -3.31 1.07 11.75
CA CYS A 279 -4.10 2.29 11.82
C CYS A 279 -3.21 3.52 12.07
N THR A 280 -3.20 4.48 11.15
CA THR A 280 -2.38 5.70 11.25
C THR A 280 -3.19 6.97 11.12
N PHE A 281 -2.59 8.10 11.50
CA PHE A 281 -3.08 9.41 11.07
C PHE A 281 -2.76 9.67 9.58
N PRO A 282 -3.31 10.73 8.97
CA PRO A 282 -3.03 11.09 7.59
C PRO A 282 -1.55 11.48 7.36
N PRO A 283 -1.12 11.51 6.09
CA PRO A 283 0.16 12.08 5.68
C PRO A 283 0.39 13.49 6.27
N GLY A 284 1.65 13.89 6.37
CA GLY A 284 2.07 15.14 7.01
C GLY A 284 2.16 15.08 8.53
N ILE A 285 1.13 14.55 9.20
CA ILE A 285 1.13 14.45 10.67
C ILE A 285 1.55 13.08 11.20
N SER A 286 1.30 11.99 10.45
CA SER A 286 1.65 10.64 10.88
C SER A 286 3.15 10.36 10.77
N ARG A 287 3.76 9.86 11.86
CA ARG A 287 5.16 9.41 11.85
C ARG A 287 5.32 8.08 11.09
N TRP A 288 4.37 7.16 11.25
CA TRP A 288 4.43 5.82 10.65
C TRP A 288 4.28 5.88 9.12
N VAL A 289 3.43 6.78 8.61
CA VAL A 289 3.32 7.04 7.16
C VAL A 289 4.63 7.61 6.62
N ARG A 290 5.25 8.56 7.33
CA ARG A 290 6.54 9.15 6.91
C ARG A 290 7.68 8.12 6.91
N MET A 291 7.59 7.11 7.76
CA MET A 291 8.54 5.99 7.83
C MET A 291 8.21 4.87 6.86
N ASP A 292 7.12 4.97 6.11
CA ASP A 292 6.63 3.95 5.19
C ASP A 292 6.35 2.60 5.86
N THR A 293 5.84 2.62 7.09
CA THR A 293 5.67 1.42 7.92
C THR A 293 4.76 0.37 7.27
N ALA A 294 3.69 0.77 6.57
CA ALA A 294 2.78 -0.17 5.92
C ALA A 294 3.50 -1.04 4.87
N HIS A 295 4.15 -0.40 3.90
CA HIS A 295 4.91 -1.11 2.87
C HIS A 295 6.10 -1.88 3.44
N GLN A 296 6.75 -1.38 4.50
CA GLN A 296 7.83 -2.11 5.16
C GLN A 296 7.36 -3.41 5.81
N VAL A 297 6.19 -3.40 6.47
CA VAL A 297 5.60 -4.62 7.06
C VAL A 297 5.27 -5.61 5.96
N GLU A 298 4.55 -5.18 4.93
CA GLU A 298 4.13 -6.03 3.82
C GLU A 298 5.35 -6.66 3.10
N ARG A 299 6.35 -5.84 2.76
CA ARG A 299 7.52 -6.29 2.00
C ARG A 299 8.50 -7.13 2.80
N HIS A 300 8.74 -6.81 4.08
CA HIS A 300 9.77 -7.48 4.88
C HIS A 300 9.25 -8.62 5.72
N LEU A 301 7.97 -8.58 6.12
CA LEU A 301 7.37 -9.58 7.00
C LEU A 301 6.42 -10.53 6.26
N GLU A 302 6.27 -10.35 4.94
CA GLU A 302 5.49 -11.24 4.04
C GLU A 302 4.07 -11.52 4.56
N ILE A 303 3.44 -10.51 5.18
CA ILE A 303 2.08 -10.56 5.71
C ILE A 303 1.25 -9.44 5.10
N PRO A 304 0.02 -9.71 4.62
CA PRO A 304 -0.84 -8.68 4.06
C PRO A 304 -1.12 -7.56 5.07
N VAL A 305 -1.10 -6.31 4.61
CA VAL A 305 -1.36 -5.14 5.46
C VAL A 305 -2.61 -4.40 5.00
N GLU A 306 -3.58 -4.28 5.90
CA GLU A 306 -4.75 -3.41 5.75
C GLU A 306 -4.46 -2.05 6.42
N HIS A 307 -4.26 -0.99 5.62
CA HIS A 307 -3.94 0.35 6.14
C HIS A 307 -5.18 1.22 6.33
N VAL A 308 -5.51 1.52 7.59
CA VAL A 308 -6.63 2.40 7.98
C VAL A 308 -6.11 3.79 8.33
N ILE A 309 -6.69 4.84 7.75
CA ILE A 309 -6.35 6.23 8.07
C ILE A 309 -7.44 6.85 8.95
N ALA A 310 -7.08 7.28 10.16
CA ALA A 310 -7.94 8.01 11.08
C ALA A 310 -7.90 9.52 10.78
N TYR A 311 -9.00 10.08 10.26
CA TYR A 311 -9.12 11.51 9.94
C TYR A 311 -9.66 12.32 11.11
N ARG A 312 -10.19 11.63 12.14
CA ARG A 312 -10.79 12.25 13.31
C ARG A 312 -9.96 11.99 14.56
N ALA A 313 -9.79 13.05 15.36
CA ALA A 313 -9.29 12.88 16.72
C ALA A 313 -10.31 12.10 17.57
N PRO A 314 -9.87 11.32 18.57
CA PRO A 314 -10.75 10.71 19.56
C PRO A 314 -11.66 11.77 20.20
N ALA A 315 -12.97 11.57 20.13
CA ALA A 315 -13.97 12.57 20.52
C ALA A 315 -13.99 12.86 22.03
N ASP A 316 -13.44 11.95 22.83
CA ASP A 316 -13.53 11.91 24.28
C ASP A 316 -12.35 12.59 25.00
N ASN A 317 -11.36 13.10 24.26
CA ASN A 317 -10.22 13.85 24.82
C ASN A 317 -10.07 15.23 24.16
N PRO A 318 -10.62 16.31 24.76
CA PRO A 318 -10.55 17.66 24.21
C PRO A 318 -9.12 18.18 24.01
N ALA A 319 -8.19 17.87 24.91
CA ALA A 319 -6.80 18.32 24.80
C ALA A 319 -6.08 17.63 23.64
N ALA A 320 -6.28 16.32 23.47
CA ALA A 320 -5.74 15.58 22.34
C ALA A 320 -6.33 16.06 21.00
N ARG A 321 -7.63 16.42 20.99
CA ARG A 321 -8.27 17.02 19.83
C ARG A 321 -7.67 18.37 19.46
N ASP A 322 -7.43 19.24 20.42
CA ASP A 322 -6.81 20.55 20.18
C ASP A 322 -5.39 20.41 19.60
N GLU A 323 -4.58 19.50 20.16
CA GLU A 323 -3.24 19.21 19.65
C GLU A 323 -3.29 18.64 18.22
N TYR A 324 -4.20 17.70 17.96
CA TYR A 324 -4.43 17.14 16.62
C TYR A 324 -4.80 18.23 15.61
N CYS A 325 -5.75 19.10 15.95
CA CYS A 325 -6.13 20.22 15.08
C CYS A 325 -4.97 21.18 14.80
N GLN A 326 -4.13 21.48 15.81
CA GLN A 326 -2.95 22.33 15.63
C GLN A 326 -1.94 21.70 14.65
N ARG A 327 -1.69 20.40 14.79
CA ARG A 327 -0.78 19.64 13.89
C ARG A 327 -1.31 19.61 12.46
N LEU A 328 -2.60 19.40 12.26
CA LEU A 328 -3.22 19.43 10.93
C LEU A 328 -3.09 20.80 10.26
N ARG A 329 -3.38 21.89 10.98
CA ARG A 329 -3.24 23.25 10.44
C ARG A 329 -1.80 23.56 10.04
N HIS A 330 -0.84 23.19 10.89
CA HIS A 330 0.58 23.37 10.59
C HIS A 330 1.05 22.52 9.39
N ALA A 331 0.57 21.28 9.27
CA ALA A 331 0.87 20.42 8.13
C ALA A 331 0.28 20.99 6.82
N ALA A 332 -0.96 21.49 6.85
CA ALA A 332 -1.59 22.12 5.69
C ALA A 332 -0.82 23.37 5.22
N GLU A 333 -0.42 24.25 6.15
CA GLU A 333 0.41 25.41 5.83
C GLU A 333 1.76 24.99 5.22
N THR A 334 2.38 23.95 5.77
CA THR A 334 3.66 23.44 5.27
C THR A 334 3.54 22.89 3.85
N ALA A 335 2.52 22.07 3.58
CA ALA A 335 2.27 21.49 2.26
C ALA A 335 1.97 22.56 1.21
N ARG A 336 1.11 23.55 1.53
CA ARG A 336 0.83 24.70 0.64
C ARG A 336 2.08 25.50 0.31
N ASN A 337 2.93 25.76 1.32
CA ASN A 337 4.19 26.48 1.11
C ASN A 337 5.17 25.69 0.24
N GLN A 338 5.18 24.35 0.33
CA GLN A 338 6.02 23.50 -0.52
C GLN A 338 5.51 23.46 -1.97
N LEU A 339 4.20 23.36 -2.19
CA LEU A 339 3.59 23.41 -3.52
C LEU A 339 3.88 24.74 -4.22
N ALA A 340 3.64 25.87 -3.55
CA ALA A 340 3.94 27.20 -4.10
C ALA A 340 5.43 27.36 -4.48
N ARG A 341 6.33 26.72 -3.74
CA ARG A 341 7.76 26.70 -4.06
C ARG A 341 8.08 25.84 -5.28
N ILE A 342 7.39 24.72 -5.48
CA ILE A 342 7.53 23.86 -6.66
C ILE A 342 7.02 24.59 -7.90
N GLU A 343 5.84 25.22 -7.83
CA GLU A 343 5.26 26.03 -8.91
C GLU A 343 6.23 27.13 -9.33
N ALA A 344 6.77 27.90 -8.37
CA ALA A 344 7.73 28.97 -8.66
C ALA A 344 9.05 28.47 -9.29
N LEU A 345 9.45 27.21 -9.03
CA LEU A 345 10.63 26.60 -9.66
C LEU A 345 10.31 26.09 -11.07
N SER A 346 9.07 25.68 -11.33
CA SER A 346 8.63 25.19 -12.64
C SER A 346 8.50 26.31 -13.68
N GLU A 347 8.22 27.55 -13.26
CA GLU A 347 8.14 28.73 -14.13
C GLU A 347 9.53 29.25 -14.58
N GLY A 348 10.61 28.81 -13.93
CA GLY A 348 11.98 29.26 -14.22
C GLY A 348 12.82 28.22 -14.94
N ASP A 349 12.70 28.12 -16.27
CA ASP A 349 13.64 27.56 -17.29
C ASP A 349 14.54 26.33 -16.97
N VAL A 350 14.26 25.57 -15.91
CA VAL A 350 15.01 24.38 -15.51
C VAL A 350 14.03 23.22 -15.52
N GLY A 351 13.90 22.58 -16.69
CA GLY A 351 13.05 21.41 -16.93
C GLY A 351 13.52 20.15 -16.18
N ILE A 352 13.51 20.19 -14.86
CA ILE A 352 13.66 19.01 -14.00
C ILE A 352 12.26 18.47 -13.75
N ALA A 353 12.08 17.17 -14.00
CA ALA A 353 10.84 16.45 -13.71
C ALA A 353 10.51 16.52 -12.20
N LEU A 354 9.62 17.45 -11.82
CA LEU A 354 8.97 17.52 -10.51
C LEU A 354 7.56 16.89 -10.40
N PRO A 355 6.90 16.33 -11.45
CA PRO A 355 5.46 16.03 -11.38
C PRO A 355 5.11 14.94 -10.36
N ALA A 356 6.00 13.98 -10.11
CA ALA A 356 5.76 12.93 -9.09
C ALA A 356 5.74 13.50 -7.66
N ARG A 357 6.61 14.48 -7.37
CA ARG A 357 6.68 15.11 -6.04
C ARG A 357 5.52 16.08 -5.81
N GLU A 358 5.13 16.80 -6.86
CA GLU A 358 3.96 17.67 -6.85
C GLU A 358 2.66 16.88 -6.65
N HIS A 359 2.49 15.77 -7.37
CA HIS A 359 1.34 14.87 -7.22
C HIS A 359 1.26 14.31 -5.79
N SER A 360 2.38 13.81 -5.26
CA SER A 360 2.45 13.32 -3.88
C SER A 360 2.11 14.38 -2.83
N LEU A 361 2.47 15.65 -3.06
CA LEU A 361 2.16 16.75 -2.14
C LEU A 361 0.71 17.20 -2.23
N ASN A 362 0.11 17.15 -3.43
CA ASN A 362 -1.31 17.40 -3.62
C ASN A 362 -2.16 16.32 -2.91
N ASP A 363 -1.80 15.05 -3.07
CA ASP A 363 -2.47 13.94 -2.35
C ASP A 363 -2.37 14.10 -0.83
N GLU A 364 -1.19 14.52 -0.32
CA GLU A 364 -0.99 14.82 1.09
C GLU A 364 -1.86 15.99 1.56
N LEU A 365 -1.91 17.08 0.79
CA LEU A 365 -2.73 18.25 1.12
C LEU A 365 -4.22 17.91 1.11
N GLU A 366 -4.72 17.17 0.12
CA GLU A 366 -6.11 16.71 0.07
C GLU A 366 -6.47 15.86 1.30
N ALA A 367 -5.59 14.95 1.71
CA ALA A 367 -5.79 14.14 2.89
C ALA A 367 -5.84 14.97 4.19
N ILE A 368 -4.99 16.00 4.31
CA ILE A 368 -4.97 16.92 5.45
C ILE A 368 -6.22 17.81 5.46
N GLU A 369 -6.63 18.35 4.31
CA GLU A 369 -7.82 19.20 4.20
C GLU A 369 -9.10 18.42 4.52
N ARG A 370 -9.16 17.16 4.09
CA ARG A 370 -10.21 16.25 4.51
C ARG A 370 -10.23 16.05 6.03
N ALA A 371 -9.07 15.81 6.65
CA ALA A 371 -8.97 15.65 8.09
C ALA A 371 -9.40 16.91 8.85
N LEU A 372 -9.03 18.10 8.36
CA LEU A 372 -9.47 19.38 8.92
C LEU A 372 -10.99 19.52 8.89
N PHE A 373 -11.62 19.18 7.76
CA PHE A 373 -13.06 19.20 7.61
C PHE A 373 -13.75 18.18 8.52
N GLU A 374 -13.33 16.92 8.49
CA GLU A 374 -13.96 15.84 9.25
C GLU A 374 -13.82 16.00 10.77
N SER A 375 -12.72 16.59 11.23
CA SER A 375 -12.49 16.88 12.66
C SER A 375 -13.10 18.20 13.14
N GLY A 376 -13.64 19.02 12.23
CA GLY A 376 -14.09 20.38 12.55
C GLY A 376 -12.94 21.28 13.03
N CYS A 377 -11.74 21.06 12.52
CA CYS A 377 -10.51 21.81 12.85
C CYS A 377 -10.22 22.96 11.86
N GLY A 378 -11.06 23.10 10.84
CA GLY A 378 -10.90 24.03 9.70
C GLY A 378 -11.05 25.50 10.02
#